data_AF-A0A2A4LP04-F1
#
_entry.id   AF-A0A2A4LP04-F1
#
_cell.length_a   1.000
_cell.length_b   1.000
_cell.length_c   1.000
_cell.angle_alpha   90.00
_cell.angle_beta   90.00
_cell.angle_gamma   90.00
#
_symmetry.space_group_name_H-M   'P 1'
#
loop_
_entity.id
_entity.type
_entity.pdbx_description
1 polymer ?
#
loop_
_entity_poly.entity_id
_entity_poly.type
_entity_poly.pdbx_seq_one_letter_code
_entity_poly.pdbx_strand_id
1 'polypeptide(L)' 'MDAIEEMSKSSKENIVTNQTVDYLIWCDPKKYDKSSKVYRYVKKYFKKEETDGTLRKVNVNRKMILLKVDYE' A
#
# COMPACT_ATOMS: atom_id res chain seq x y z
N MET A 1 -5.46 7.49 -11.27
CA MET A 1 -4.04 7.15 -11.13
C MET A 1 -3.93 6.37 -9.83
N ASP A 2 -3.28 5.20 -9.83
CA ASP A 2 -3.22 4.36 -8.63
C ASP A 2 -2.47 5.10 -7.51
N ALA A 3 -2.92 4.98 -6.27
CA ALA A 3 -2.27 5.55 -5.10
C ALA A 3 -0.80 5.12 -4.99
N ILE A 4 -0.49 3.91 -5.47
CA ILE A 4 0.87 3.38 -5.50
C ILE A 4 1.72 4.07 -6.58
N GLU A 5 1.17 4.32 -7.77
CA GLU A 5 1.87 5.07 -8.84
C GLU A 5 2.10 6.52 -8.46
N GLU A 6 1.15 7.18 -7.79
CA GLU A 6 1.30 8.57 -7.36
C GLU A 6 2.35 8.73 -6.25
N MET A 7 2.45 7.73 -5.35
CA MET A 7 3.36 7.74 -4.22
C MET A 7 4.80 7.37 -4.58
N SER A 8 4.97 6.44 -5.53
CA SER A 8 6.25 5.83 -5.86
C SER A 8 6.91 6.52 -7.06
N LYS A 9 8.25 6.53 -7.08
CA LYS A 9 9.00 6.94 -8.27
C LYS A 9 8.94 5.87 -9.36
N SER A 10 8.81 4.62 -8.93
CA SER A 10 8.63 3.46 -9.77
C SER A 10 7.92 2.39 -8.93
N SER A 11 7.00 1.68 -9.57
CA SER A 11 6.32 0.52 -9.03
C SER A 11 6.47 -0.63 -10.03
N LYS A 12 6.46 -1.86 -9.51
CA LYS A 12 6.32 -3.08 -10.30
C LYS A 12 5.28 -3.96 -9.64
N GLU A 13 4.22 -4.24 -10.38
CA GLU A 13 3.21 -5.23 -10.02
C GLU A 13 3.74 -6.62 -10.42
N ASN A 14 3.85 -7.54 -9.45
CA ASN A 14 4.45 -8.85 -9.69
C ASN A 14 3.41 -9.94 -9.88
N ILE A 15 2.44 -10.02 -8.96
CA ILE A 15 1.42 -11.06 -8.93
C ILE A 15 0.09 -10.39 -8.64
N VAL A 16 -0.87 -10.59 -9.55
CA VAL A 16 -2.26 -10.22 -9.34
C VAL A 16 -3.09 -11.47 -9.42
N THR A 17 -3.79 -11.76 -8.33
CA THR A 17 -4.78 -12.81 -8.26
C THR A 17 -6.08 -12.21 -7.75
N ASN A 18 -7.17 -12.97 -7.80
CA ASN A 18 -8.47 -12.54 -7.28
C ASN A 18 -8.46 -12.25 -5.76
N GLN A 19 -7.41 -12.66 -5.03
CA GLN A 19 -7.34 -12.57 -3.57
C GLN A 19 -6.13 -11.80 -3.06
N THR A 20 -5.08 -11.65 -3.87
CA THR A 20 -3.80 -11.07 -3.43
C THR A 20 -3.17 -10.29 -4.57
N VAL A 21 -2.63 -9.13 -4.21
CA VAL A 21 -1.91 -8.24 -5.12
C VAL A 21 -0.58 -7.88 -4.50
N ASP A 22 0.50 -8.15 -5.23
CA ASP A 22 1.86 -7.89 -4.79
C ASP A 22 2.52 -6.76 -5.60
N TYR A 23 2.91 -5.71 -4.88
CA TYR A 23 3.64 -4.56 -5.43
C TYR A 23 5.05 -4.46 -4.85
N LEU A 24 6.01 -4.22 -5.74
CA LEU A 24 7.31 -3.64 -5.39
C LEU A 24 7.25 -2.13 -5.65
N ILE A 25 7.66 -1.34 -4.66
CA ILE A 25 7.60 0.11 -4.72
C ILE A 25 8.96 0.71 -4.38
N TRP A 26 9.37 1.70 -5.17
CA TRP A 26 10.53 2.55 -4.88
C TRP A 26 10.05 3.94 -4.51
N CYS A 27 10.15 4.28 -3.23
CA CYS A 27 9.68 5.54 -2.68
C CYS A 27 10.86 6.49 -2.40
N ASP A 28 10.58 7.80 -2.36
CA ASP A 28 11.59 8.78 -1.93
C ASP A 28 11.87 8.63 -0.42
N PRO A 29 13.13 8.33 0.00
CA PRO A 29 13.46 8.12 1.41
C PRO A 29 13.31 9.40 2.24
N LYS A 30 13.36 10.60 1.63
CA LYS A 30 13.12 11.87 2.36
C LYS A 30 11.66 12.04 2.75
N LYS A 31 10.73 11.56 1.91
CA LYS A 31 9.28 11.61 2.18
C LYS A 31 8.83 10.42 3.04
N TYR A 32 9.36 9.24 2.76
CA TYR A 32 8.95 7.96 3.34
C TYR A 32 10.09 7.24 4.05
N ASP A 33 10.70 7.90 5.04
CA ASP A 33 11.81 7.39 5.87
C ASP A 33 11.44 6.15 6.72
N LYS A 34 10.14 5.99 7.01
CA LYS A 34 9.57 4.91 7.82
C LYS A 34 8.46 4.19 7.03
N SER A 35 8.43 2.86 7.09
CA SER A 35 7.38 2.04 6.48
C SER A 35 5.97 2.39 6.97
N SER A 36 5.86 2.92 8.20
CA SER A 36 4.58 3.40 8.74
C SER A 36 4.02 4.61 7.99
N LYS A 37 4.87 5.47 7.38
CA LYS A 37 4.42 6.58 6.53
C LYS A 37 3.85 6.09 5.21
N VAL A 38 4.49 5.08 4.61
CA VAL A 38 3.98 4.40 3.41
C VAL A 38 2.59 3.81 3.69
N TYR A 39 2.45 3.04 4.77
CA TYR A 39 1.14 2.51 5.20
C TYR A 39 0.09 3.60 5.41
N ARG A 40 0.44 4.71 6.07
CA ARG A 40 -0.50 5.82 6.32
C ARG A 40 -0.99 6.46 5.02
N TYR A 41 -0.11 6.63 4.05
CA TYR A 41 -0.47 7.18 2.75
C TYR A 41 -1.45 6.25 2.02
N VAL A 42 -1.09 4.96 1.90
CA VAL A 42 -1.95 3.95 1.27
C VAL A 42 -3.31 3.87 1.98
N LYS A 43 -3.34 3.86 3.31
CA LYS A 43 -4.59 3.85 4.08
C LYS A 43 -5.45 5.10 3.84
N LYS A 44 -4.83 6.27 3.72
CA LYS A 44 -5.53 7.53 3.47
C LYS A 44 -6.19 7.52 2.09
N TYR A 45 -5.47 7.03 1.08
CA TYR A 45 -6.02 6.86 -0.27
C TYR A 45 -7.12 5.81 -0.32
N PHE A 46 -6.90 4.65 0.30
CA PHE A 46 -7.89 3.58 0.34
C PHE A 46 -9.23 4.05 0.96
N LYS A 47 -9.18 4.86 2.03
CA LYS A 47 -10.38 5.49 2.61
C LYS A 47 -11.05 6.51 1.70
N LYS A 48 -10.29 7.15 0.81
CA LYS A 48 -10.81 8.18 -0.12
C LYS A 48 -11.55 7.53 -1.29
N GLU A 49 -11.20 6.30 -1.65
CA GLU A 49 -11.87 5.52 -2.70
C GLU A 49 -13.25 4.97 -2.27
N GLU A 50 -13.79 5.40 -1.11
CA GLU A 50 -15.14 5.06 -0.59
C GLU A 50 -15.51 3.57 -0.70
N THR A 51 -14.54 2.68 -0.47
CA THR A 51 -14.75 1.23 -0.51
C THR A 51 -15.24 0.70 0.83
N ASP A 52 -16.16 -0.29 0.80
CA ASP A 52 -16.71 -0.96 2.00
C ASP A 52 -15.67 -1.79 2.77
N GLY A 53 -14.48 -1.98 2.18
CA GLY A 53 -13.37 -2.69 2.82
C GLY A 53 -12.68 -1.83 3.88
N THR A 54 -12.19 -2.46 4.95
CA THR A 54 -11.28 -1.86 5.93
C THR A 54 -9.86 -2.40 5.74
N LEU A 55 -8.91 -1.48 5.54
CA LEU A 55 -7.49 -1.83 5.42
C LEU A 55 -6.84 -2.08 6.79
N ARG A 56 -6.60 -3.37 7.09
CA ARG A 56 -5.93 -3.85 8.30
C ARG A 56 -4.44 -4.06 8.08
N LYS A 57 -3.66 -3.70 9.10
CA LYS A 57 -2.21 -3.85 9.13
C LYS A 57 -1.85 -5.24 9.70
N VAL A 58 -1.29 -6.13 8.88
CA VAL A 58 -0.81 -7.45 9.34
C VAL A 58 0.66 -7.38 9.74
N ASN A 59 1.52 -6.86 8.84
CA ASN A 59 2.94 -6.66 9.11
C ASN A 59 3.42 -5.36 8.46
N VAL A 60 4.24 -4.59 9.16
CA VAL A 60 4.92 -3.42 8.57
C VAL A 60 6.33 -3.36 9.08
N ASN A 61 7.26 -3.76 8.23
CA ASN A 61 8.68 -3.61 8.43
C ASN A 61 9.30 -2.90 7.20
N ARG A 62 10.62 -2.65 7.22
CA ARG A 62 11.31 -1.93 6.12
C ARG A 62 11.43 -2.72 4.82
N LYS A 63 11.31 -4.04 4.86
CA LYS A 63 11.44 -4.91 3.70
C LYS A 63 10.09 -5.30 3.10
N MET A 64 9.05 -5.35 3.93
CA MET A 64 7.74 -5.86 3.57
C MET A 64 6.63 -5.17 4.38
N ILE A 65 5.58 -4.78 3.66
CA ILE A 65 4.35 -4.24 4.21
C ILE A 65 3.26 -5.20 3.77
N LEU A 66 2.69 -5.94 4.71
CA LEU A 66 1.59 -6.87 4.47
C LEU A 66 0.31 -6.28 5.04
N LEU A 67 -0.67 -6.08 4.17
CA LEU A 67 -1.96 -5.50 4.48
C LEU A 67 -3.04 -6.51 4.13
N LYS A 68 -4.13 -6.46 4.89
CA LYS A 68 -5.32 -7.27 4.63
C LYS A 68 -6.49 -6.32 4.43
N VAL A 69 -7.30 -6.59 3.41
CA VAL A 69 -8.59 -5.93 3.23
C VAL A 69 -9.62 -6.85 3.89
N ASP A 70 -10.26 -6.35 4.93
CA ASP A 70 -11.40 -7.01 5.56
C ASP A 70 -12.67 -6.33 5.03
N TYR A 71 -13.56 -7.08 4.37
CA TYR A 71 -14.90 -6.62 4.01
C TYR A 71 -15.85 -7.02 5.16
N GLU A 72 -16.80 -6.13 5.52
CA GLU A 72 -17.89 -6.49 6.44
C GLU A 72 -18.90 -7.45 5.78
#